data_AF-A0A9X2UPC9-F1
#
_entry.id   AF-A0A9X2UPC9-F1
#
_cell.length_a   1.000
_cell.length_b   1.000
_cell.length_c   1.000
_cell.angle_alpha   90.00
_cell.angle_beta   90.00
_cell.angle_gamma   90.00
#
_symmetry.space_group_name_H-M   'P 1'
#
loop_
_entity.id
_entity.type
_entity.pdbx_description
1 polymer ?
#
loop_
_entity_poly.entity_id
_entity_poly.type
_entity_poly.pdbx_seq_one_letter_code
_entity_poly.pdbx_strand_id
1 'polypeptide(L)' 'MSDLDDAAERGSQKEANLDDAVQGQSTTRLTVDLPDDLHQELKMQAVRENRTMKDVTMEALKGYLSEG' A
#
# COMPACT_ATOMS: atom_id res chain seq x y z
N MET A 1 -5.63 12.60 39.19
CA MET A 1 -5.30 11.31 38.56
C MET A 1 -6.18 11.21 37.33
N SER A 2 -5.78 11.92 36.26
CA SER A 2 -6.60 12.12 35.05
C SER A 2 -5.68 12.37 33.84
N ASP A 3 -4.69 11.50 33.66
CA ASP A 3 -3.70 11.57 32.58
C ASP A 3 -3.68 10.25 31.79
N LEU A 4 -4.87 9.71 31.48
CA LEU A 4 -5.03 8.41 30.81
C LEU A 4 -6.07 8.40 29.68
N ASP A 5 -6.45 9.56 29.14
CA ASP A 5 -7.35 9.66 27.98
C ASP A 5 -6.64 10.16 26.69
N ASP A 6 -5.35 10.49 26.75
CA ASP A 6 -4.59 11.12 25.64
C ASP A 6 -3.80 10.10 24.78
N ALA A 7 -4.34 8.91 24.53
CA ALA A 7 -3.64 7.86 23.75
C ALA A 7 -4.42 7.33 22.54
N ALA A 8 -5.71 7.64 22.41
CA ALA A 8 -6.57 7.02 21.39
C ALA A 8 -6.73 7.83 20.08
N GLU A 9 -6.26 9.08 20.00
CA GLU A 9 -6.57 9.95 18.85
C GLU A 9 -5.49 10.03 17.76
N ARG A 10 -4.43 9.21 17.80
CA ARG A 10 -3.36 9.23 16.77
C ARG A 10 -3.53 8.22 15.63
N GLY A 11 -4.73 7.69 15.42
CA GLY A 11 -4.99 6.60 14.47
C GLY A 11 -5.50 7.00 13.08
N SER A 12 -5.98 8.24 12.87
CA SER A 12 -6.95 8.49 11.78
C SER A 12 -6.54 9.52 10.72
N GLN A 13 -5.25 9.80 10.55
CA GLN A 13 -4.80 10.78 9.55
C GLN A 13 -3.69 10.23 8.64
N LYS A 14 -4.01 9.27 7.77
CA LYS A 14 -3.16 9.03 6.58
C LYS A 14 -3.86 8.34 5.40
N GLU A 15 -5.05 8.80 5.03
CA GLU A 15 -5.70 8.32 3.81
C GLU A 15 -6.37 9.47 3.05
N ALA A 16 -5.59 10.48 2.66
CA ALA A 16 -6.10 11.53 1.77
C ALA A 16 -4.96 12.16 0.95
N ASN A 17 -4.53 11.44 -0.09
CA ASN A 17 -4.04 11.93 -1.39
C ASN A 17 -3.02 10.94 -1.97
N LEU A 18 -3.51 10.02 -2.79
CA LEU A 18 -2.71 9.28 -3.76
C LEU A 18 -3.37 9.41 -5.14
N ASP A 19 -3.67 10.65 -5.53
CA ASP A 19 -3.77 11.03 -6.93
C ASP A 19 -2.35 11.15 -7.49
N ASP A 20 -1.69 9.98 -7.58
CA ASP A 20 -0.45 9.82 -8.32
C ASP A 20 -0.81 9.86 -9.80
N ALA A 21 -0.80 11.08 -10.34
CA ALA A 21 -1.00 11.36 -11.75
C ALA A 21 0.13 10.70 -12.55
N VAL A 22 -0.08 9.45 -12.97
CA VAL A 22 0.68 8.82 -14.05
C VAL A 22 0.32 9.58 -15.33
N GLN A 23 1.06 10.67 -15.60
CA GLN A 23 0.82 11.52 -16.75
C GLN A 23 1.01 10.72 -18.04
N GLY A 24 -0.11 10.30 -18.67
CA GLY A 24 -0.15 9.77 -20.03
C GLY A 24 -0.73 8.37 -20.23
N GLN A 25 -1.05 7.62 -19.17
CA GLN A 25 -1.64 6.28 -19.31
C GLN A 25 -2.96 6.16 -18.53
N SER A 26 -4.01 5.64 -19.18
CA SER A 26 -5.25 5.31 -18.49
C SER A 26 -5.02 4.18 -17.49
N THR A 27 -5.29 4.43 -16.22
CA THR A 27 -5.24 3.41 -15.17
C THR A 27 -6.63 2.85 -14.92
N THR A 28 -6.70 1.59 -14.48
CA THR A 28 -7.95 0.95 -14.03
C THR A 28 -7.75 0.49 -12.59
N ARG A 29 -8.75 0.74 -11.74
CA ARG A 29 -8.71 0.30 -10.34
C ARG A 29 -8.99 -1.19 -10.26
N LEU A 30 -8.12 -1.92 -9.58
CA LEU A 30 -8.29 -3.33 -9.26
C LEU A 30 -8.56 -3.47 -7.76
N THR A 31 -9.70 -4.06 -7.40
CA THR A 31 -10.04 -4.44 -6.02
C THR A 31 -9.96 -5.95 -5.91
N VAL A 32 -9.14 -6.45 -4.98
CA VAL A 32 -8.93 -7.88 -4.75
C VAL A 32 -8.86 -8.15 -3.26
N ASP A 33 -9.35 -9.33 -2.85
CA ASP A 33 -9.12 -9.86 -1.53
C ASP A 33 -7.79 -10.61 -1.52
N LEU A 34 -6.91 -10.26 -0.58
CA LEU A 34 -5.62 -10.91 -0.39
C LEU A 34 -5.61 -11.65 0.96
N PRO A 35 -4.95 -12.82 1.04
CA PRO A 35 -4.60 -13.42 2.32
C PRO A 35 -3.84 -12.42 3.21
N ASP A 36 -4.09 -12.45 4.52
CA ASP A 36 -3.46 -11.49 5.45
C ASP A 36 -1.94 -11.61 5.44
N ASP A 37 -1.43 -12.85 5.38
CA ASP A 37 -0.01 -13.16 5.28
C ASP A 37 0.63 -12.47 4.06
N LEU A 38 0.03 -12.62 2.88
CA LEU A 38 0.50 -11.98 1.66
C LEU A 38 0.47 -10.44 1.75
N HIS A 39 -0.56 -9.87 2.37
CA HIS A 39 -0.64 -8.43 2.62
C HIS A 39 0.50 -7.95 3.54
N GLN A 40 0.83 -8.70 4.60
CA GLN A 40 1.96 -8.37 5.49
C GLN A 40 3.30 -8.46 4.75
N GLU A 41 3.51 -9.46 3.91
CA GLU A 41 4.73 -9.60 3.12
C GLU A 41 4.95 -8.40 2.18
N LEU A 42 3.91 -8.02 1.42
CA LEU A 42 3.96 -6.85 0.54
C LEU A 42 4.24 -5.56 1.32
N LYS A 43 3.66 -5.40 2.51
CA LYS A 43 3.88 -4.25 3.39
C LYS A 43 5.33 -4.21 3.91
N MET A 44 5.86 -5.34 4.38
CA MET A 44 7.24 -5.42 4.86
C MET A 44 8.23 -5.10 3.74
N GLN A 45 7.99 -5.61 2.54
CA GLN A 45 8.82 -5.34 1.37
C GLN A 45 8.80 -3.85 1.00
N ALA A 46 7.62 -3.24 0.95
CA ALA A 46 7.47 -1.81 0.68
C ALA A 46 8.25 -0.95 1.69
N VAL A 47 8.19 -1.29 3.00
CA VAL A 47 8.97 -0.61 4.04
C VAL A 47 10.48 -0.80 3.84
N ARG A 48 10.91 -2.04 3.56
CA ARG A 48 12.33 -2.38 3.38
C ARG A 48 12.95 -1.64 2.18
N GLU A 49 12.19 -1.48 1.10
CA GLU A 49 12.66 -0.84 -0.13
C GLU A 49 12.40 0.67 -0.18
N ASN A 50 11.75 1.25 0.83
CA ASN A 50 11.30 2.66 0.82
C ASN A 50 10.39 2.97 -0.39
N ARG A 51 9.49 2.04 -0.72
CA ARG A 51 8.55 2.12 -1.86
C ARG A 51 7.11 2.05 -1.38
N THR A 52 6.15 2.35 -2.26
CA THR A 52 4.74 2.11 -1.96
C THR A 52 4.37 0.65 -2.20
N MET A 53 3.37 0.12 -1.48
CA MET A 53 2.84 -1.22 -1.76
C MET A 53 2.31 -1.33 -3.20
N LYS A 54 1.75 -0.25 -3.76
CA LYS A 54 1.33 -0.17 -5.17
C LYS A 54 2.51 -0.51 -6.10
N ASP A 55 3.67 0.11 -5.90
CA ASP A 55 4.83 -0.09 -6.77
C ASP A 55 5.39 -1.52 -6.67
N VAL A 56 5.49 -2.05 -5.44
CA VAL A 56 5.93 -3.42 -5.19
C VAL A 56 4.98 -4.42 -5.86
N THR A 57 3.67 -4.24 -5.68
CA THR A 57 2.66 -5.10 -6.30
C THR A 57 2.71 -5.01 -7.83
N MET A 58 2.84 -3.81 -8.41
CA MET A 58 2.93 -3.65 -9.86
C MET A 58 4.19 -4.30 -10.45
N GLU A 59 5.32 -4.20 -9.76
CA GLU A 59 6.57 -4.83 -10.20
C GLU A 59 6.47 -6.36 -10.17
N ALA A 60 5.94 -6.93 -9.09
CA ALA A 60 5.70 -8.37 -8.99
C ALA A 60 4.77 -8.88 -10.10
N LEU A 61 3.67 -8.16 -10.37
CA LEU A 61 2.75 -8.50 -11.45
C LEU A 61 3.41 -8.43 -12.84
N LYS A 62 4.24 -7.41 -13.09
CA LYS A 62 4.98 -7.28 -14.36
C LYS A 62 6.01 -8.39 -14.53
N GLY A 63 6.73 -8.76 -13.46
CA GLY A 63 7.67 -9.87 -13.45
C GLY A 63 6.97 -11.17 -13.82
N TYR A 64 5.91 -11.50 -13.10
CA TYR A 64 5.10 -12.69 -13.35
C TYR A 64 4.58 -12.78 -14.81
N LEU A 65 4.11 -11.67 -15.37
CA LEU A 65 3.60 -11.62 -16.76
C LEU A 65 4.70 -11.63 -17.83
N SER A 66 5.93 -11.28 -17.49
CA SER A 66 7.05 -11.26 -18.45
C SER A 66 7.81 -12.59 -18.49
N GLU A 67 7.70 -13.40 -17.43
CA GLU A 67 8.30 -14.73 -17.32
C GLU A 67 7.39 -15.86 -17.82
N GLY A 68 6.13 -15.56 -18.15
CA GLY A 68 5.15 -16.49 -18.74
C GLY A 68 5.04 -16.37 -20.25
#